data_AF-A0A6C0K085-F1
#
_entry.id   AF-A0A6C0K085-F1
#
_cell.length_a   1.000
_cell.length_b   1.000
_cell.length_c   1.000
_cell.angle_alpha   90.00
_cell.angle_beta   90.00
_cell.angle_gamma   90.00
#
_symmetry.space_group_name_H-M   'P 1'
#
loop_
_entity.id
_entity.type
_entity.pdbx_description
1 polymer ?
#
loop_
_entity_poly.entity_id
_entity_poly.type
_entity_poly.pdbx_seq_one_letter_code
_entity_poly.pdbx_strand_id
1 'polypeptide(L)'
;MSSRKQLLKQVDSFSPLEIRMYPSSMIDLWYTELIPILNIPKAYALMRYTALRDTEHYRPLMKAILLFHVMRANNRGTPYATLSNEKKAAAFACLATALEPFPQTFQEWFALIPDTDRWKRIVRDRHELQFVFRRDPVASIDLQAFAIDTESVHRSSVQTMISASLDIVFKYPVGKDTFNEILGIFMDRWPIAVLRPVVRQLAIDYDTLVIPLMDRTVKYSDVLDHVWAFLKGSEHISELVKRLLEELQDGHLTCPNGRLARLLNVLQGYDLSLPVLEDRGVLLQNRMVAIAGLPLKERLQEAAQAFETYGVQKDEQGAWIESLLALD
;
A
#
# COMPACT_ATOMS: atom_id res chain seq x y z
N MET A 1 -35.66 14.63 2.24
CA MET A 1 -35.55 13.86 3.50
C MET A 1 -36.50 12.65 3.58
N SER A 2 -37.67 12.66 2.93
CA SER A 2 -38.63 11.53 2.95
C SER A 2 -38.05 10.20 2.41
N SER A 3 -37.21 10.25 1.35
CA SER A 3 -36.68 9.04 0.68
C SER A 3 -35.70 8.20 1.52
N ARG A 4 -34.81 8.82 2.31
CA ARG A 4 -33.79 8.09 3.11
C ARG A 4 -34.42 7.25 4.23
N LYS A 5 -35.37 7.84 4.98
CA LYS A 5 -36.07 7.10 6.05
C LYS A 5 -36.95 5.98 5.49
N GLN A 6 -37.48 6.15 4.28
CA GLN A 6 -38.31 5.14 3.61
C GLN A 6 -37.45 3.98 3.07
N LEU A 7 -36.31 4.28 2.41
CA LEU A 7 -35.34 3.28 1.98
C LEU A 7 -34.80 2.43 3.14
N LEU A 8 -34.47 3.07 4.27
CA LEU A 8 -33.96 2.36 5.45
C LEU A 8 -35.00 1.46 6.14
N LYS A 9 -36.30 1.72 5.93
CA LYS A 9 -37.39 0.86 6.41
C LYS A 9 -37.67 -0.32 5.46
N GLN A 10 -37.22 -0.24 4.22
CA GLN A 10 -37.48 -1.25 3.17
C GLN A 10 -36.33 -2.25 2.98
N VAL A 11 -35.26 -2.14 3.76
CA VAL A 11 -34.05 -3.00 3.62
C VAL A 11 -34.40 -4.49 3.64
N ASP A 12 -35.38 -4.88 4.44
CA ASP A 12 -35.83 -6.28 4.58
C ASP A 12 -36.71 -6.76 3.42
N SER A 13 -37.26 -5.82 2.67
CA SER A 13 -38.12 -6.08 1.51
C SER A 13 -37.36 -6.06 0.18
N PHE A 14 -36.05 -5.76 0.19
CA PHE A 14 -35.28 -5.70 -1.04
C PHE A 14 -35.13 -7.08 -1.66
N SER A 15 -35.43 -7.15 -2.95
CA SER A 15 -35.21 -8.33 -3.76
C SER A 15 -33.71 -8.65 -3.87
N PRO A 16 -33.35 -9.92 -4.15
CA PRO A 16 -31.97 -10.30 -4.40
C PRO A 16 -31.28 -9.48 -5.51
N LEU A 17 -32.05 -8.95 -6.47
CA LEU A 17 -31.55 -8.13 -7.57
C LEU A 17 -31.21 -6.71 -7.09
N GLU A 18 -32.09 -6.08 -6.31
CA GLU A 18 -31.84 -4.76 -5.72
C GLU A 18 -30.61 -4.78 -4.81
N ILE A 19 -30.48 -5.84 -4.00
CA ILE A 19 -29.31 -6.09 -3.16
C ILE A 19 -28.02 -6.19 -3.98
N ARG A 20 -28.05 -6.65 -5.24
CA ARG A 20 -26.85 -6.71 -6.11
C ARG A 20 -26.51 -5.36 -6.74
N MET A 21 -27.49 -4.48 -6.92
CA MET A 21 -27.29 -3.15 -7.52
C MET A 21 -26.59 -2.18 -6.55
N TYR A 22 -26.84 -2.28 -5.24
CA TYR A 22 -26.29 -1.35 -4.26
C TYR A 22 -24.77 -1.48 -4.03
N PRO A 23 -24.19 -2.69 -3.85
CA PRO A 23 -22.75 -2.86 -3.70
C PRO A 23 -21.99 -2.40 -4.96
N SER A 24 -22.51 -2.71 -6.16
CA SER A 24 -21.93 -2.23 -7.41
C SER A 24 -21.92 -0.70 -7.46
N SER A 25 -22.96 -0.08 -6.89
CA SER A 25 -23.03 1.37 -6.83
C SER A 25 -21.92 2.00 -5.98
N MET A 26 -21.55 1.36 -4.87
CA MET A 26 -20.50 1.83 -3.98
C MET A 26 -19.12 1.68 -4.60
N ILE A 27 -18.92 0.59 -5.32
CA ILE A 27 -17.65 0.32 -5.95
C ILE A 27 -17.38 1.33 -7.05
N ASP A 28 -18.36 1.69 -7.88
CA ASP A 28 -18.08 2.77 -8.84
C ASP A 28 -17.89 4.10 -8.10
N LEU A 29 -18.59 4.38 -6.99
CA LEU A 29 -18.34 5.59 -6.20
C LEU A 29 -16.89 5.63 -5.68
N TRP A 30 -16.44 4.53 -5.09
CA TRP A 30 -15.06 4.37 -4.64
C TRP A 30 -14.09 4.55 -5.80
N TYR A 31 -14.41 3.98 -6.96
CA TYR A 31 -13.64 4.14 -8.18
C TYR A 31 -13.62 5.60 -8.67
N THR A 32 -14.76 6.19 -9.02
CA THR A 32 -14.83 7.52 -9.62
C THR A 32 -14.37 8.64 -8.69
N GLU A 33 -14.65 8.55 -7.39
CA GLU A 33 -14.34 9.62 -6.42
C GLU A 33 -12.99 9.42 -5.71
N LEU A 34 -12.20 8.41 -6.13
CA LEU A 34 -10.86 8.14 -5.59
C LEU A 34 -10.81 8.06 -4.05
N ILE A 35 -11.84 7.46 -3.43
CA ILE A 35 -11.96 7.40 -1.96
C ILE A 35 -10.86 6.50 -1.38
N PRO A 36 -9.93 7.01 -0.54
CA PRO A 36 -8.72 6.30 -0.11
C PRO A 36 -8.97 5.31 1.04
N ILE A 37 -10.15 4.68 1.10
CA ILE A 37 -10.55 3.81 2.22
C ILE A 37 -10.99 2.45 1.67
N LEU A 38 -10.38 1.39 2.19
CA LEU A 38 -10.64 0.00 1.81
C LEU A 38 -11.95 -0.59 2.38
N ASN A 39 -12.62 0.13 3.27
CA ASN A 39 -13.90 -0.28 3.84
C ASN A 39 -14.97 -0.46 2.76
N ILE A 40 -14.94 0.33 1.68
CA ILE A 40 -15.88 0.17 0.57
C ILE A 40 -15.64 -1.15 -0.21
N PRO A 41 -14.43 -1.44 -0.72
CA PRO A 41 -14.18 -2.72 -1.39
C PRO A 41 -14.31 -3.93 -0.46
N LYS A 42 -13.96 -3.81 0.82
CA LYS A 42 -14.23 -4.85 1.84
C LYS A 42 -15.74 -5.13 1.96
N ALA A 43 -16.56 -4.09 2.15
CA ALA A 43 -18.01 -4.23 2.23
C ALA A 43 -18.61 -4.86 0.96
N TYR A 44 -18.11 -4.46 -0.21
CA TYR A 44 -18.50 -5.07 -1.47
C TYR A 44 -18.18 -6.56 -1.54
N ALA A 45 -16.95 -6.93 -1.19
CA ALA A 45 -16.49 -8.32 -1.22
C ALA A 45 -17.33 -9.19 -0.29
N LEU A 46 -17.55 -8.74 0.94
CA LEU A 46 -18.40 -9.40 1.92
C LEU A 46 -19.83 -9.60 1.40
N MET A 47 -20.45 -8.54 0.87
CA MET A 47 -21.82 -8.62 0.34
C MET A 47 -21.98 -9.50 -0.88
N ARG A 48 -20.95 -9.59 -1.73
CA ARG A 48 -21.02 -10.27 -3.02
C ARG A 48 -20.60 -11.73 -2.93
N TYR A 49 -19.59 -12.05 -2.12
CA TYR A 49 -18.94 -13.37 -2.12
C TYR A 49 -19.20 -14.19 -0.86
N THR A 50 -19.93 -13.67 0.12
CA THR A 50 -20.26 -14.41 1.35
C THR A 50 -21.77 -14.51 1.58
N ALA A 51 -22.19 -15.51 2.34
CA ALA A 51 -23.60 -15.79 2.64
C ALA A 51 -24.10 -14.95 3.85
N LEU A 52 -23.94 -13.62 3.81
CA LEU A 52 -24.28 -12.78 4.97
C LEU A 52 -25.76 -12.72 5.30
N ARG A 53 -26.66 -12.98 4.34
CA ARG A 53 -28.09 -12.67 4.47
C ARG A 53 -28.75 -13.24 5.72
N ASP A 54 -28.29 -14.40 6.15
CA ASP A 54 -28.86 -15.13 7.29
C ASP A 54 -28.10 -14.84 8.60
N THR A 55 -27.16 -13.89 8.58
CA THR A 55 -26.39 -13.44 9.74
C THR A 55 -26.97 -12.17 10.32
N GLU A 56 -26.76 -11.96 11.63
CA GLU A 56 -27.15 -10.72 12.30
C GLU A 56 -26.41 -9.47 11.75
N HIS A 57 -25.26 -9.67 11.11
CA HIS A 57 -24.41 -8.59 10.59
C HIS A 57 -24.85 -8.03 9.23
N TYR A 58 -25.75 -8.72 8.51
CA TYR A 58 -26.22 -8.29 7.20
C TYR A 58 -26.93 -6.93 7.24
N ARG A 59 -27.88 -6.78 8.18
CA ARG A 59 -28.68 -5.56 8.30
C ARG A 59 -27.82 -4.32 8.57
N PRO A 60 -26.92 -4.33 9.57
CA PRO A 60 -26.01 -3.22 9.82
C PRO A 60 -25.17 -2.86 8.59
N LEU A 61 -24.57 -3.85 7.92
CA LEU A 61 -23.73 -3.62 6.74
C LEU A 61 -24.55 -3.03 5.59
N MET A 62 -25.71 -3.62 5.26
CA MET A 62 -26.59 -3.11 4.21
C MET A 62 -27.06 -1.68 4.49
N LYS A 63 -27.41 -1.35 5.74
CA LYS A 63 -27.76 0.03 6.12
C LYS A 63 -26.62 1.01 5.86
N ALA A 64 -25.39 0.64 6.20
CA ALA A 64 -24.21 1.47 5.93
C ALA A 64 -23.99 1.65 4.41
N ILE A 65 -24.08 0.57 3.64
CA ILE A 65 -23.97 0.55 2.17
C ILE A 65 -24.98 1.47 1.49
N LEU A 66 -26.23 1.47 1.97
CA LEU A 66 -27.29 2.31 1.43
C LEU A 66 -27.02 3.80 1.64
N LEU A 67 -26.24 4.20 2.65
CA LEU A 67 -25.83 5.60 2.80
C LEU A 67 -25.01 6.04 1.59
N PHE A 68 -24.03 5.24 1.16
CA PHE A 68 -23.20 5.53 -0.01
C PHE A 68 -24.01 5.47 -1.30
N HIS A 69 -24.94 4.52 -1.42
CA HIS A 69 -25.84 4.50 -2.57
C HIS A 69 -26.71 5.75 -2.63
N VAL A 70 -27.30 6.21 -1.53
CA VAL A 70 -28.08 7.46 -1.49
C VAL A 70 -27.22 8.69 -1.78
N MET A 71 -25.96 8.68 -1.34
CA MET A 71 -24.98 9.74 -1.67
C MET A 71 -24.68 9.78 -3.18
N ARG A 72 -24.71 8.63 -3.87
CA ARG A 72 -24.53 8.55 -5.33
C ARG A 72 -25.82 8.79 -6.13
N ALA A 73 -26.93 8.19 -5.72
CA ALA A 73 -28.18 8.10 -6.47
C ALA A 73 -29.05 9.37 -6.38
N ASN A 74 -28.75 10.30 -5.46
CA ASN A 74 -29.37 11.64 -5.45
C ASN A 74 -28.81 12.53 -6.59
N ASN A 75 -28.91 12.04 -7.83
CA ASN A 75 -28.69 12.70 -9.12
C ASN A 75 -29.73 13.80 -9.40
N ARG A 76 -30.15 14.53 -8.37
CA ARG A 76 -30.81 15.84 -8.46
C ARG A 76 -29.95 16.93 -7.81
N GLY A 77 -28.64 16.90 -8.06
CA GLY A 77 -27.79 18.11 -7.99
C GLY A 77 -26.79 18.23 -6.83
N THR A 78 -26.42 17.17 -6.13
CA THR A 78 -25.29 17.25 -5.17
C THR A 78 -24.36 16.05 -5.37
N PRO A 79 -23.37 16.14 -6.29
CA PRO A 79 -22.30 15.15 -6.45
C PRO A 79 -21.67 14.78 -5.10
N TYR A 80 -21.11 13.57 -4.95
CA TYR A 80 -20.40 13.19 -3.72
C TYR A 80 -19.36 14.26 -3.29
N ALA A 81 -18.66 14.85 -4.26
CA ALA A 81 -17.76 15.99 -4.07
C ALA A 81 -18.38 17.14 -3.25
N THR A 82 -19.67 17.44 -3.46
CA THR A 82 -20.40 18.57 -2.84
C THR A 82 -20.98 18.28 -1.46
N LEU A 83 -20.90 17.04 -0.96
CA LEU A 83 -21.32 16.72 0.40
C LEU A 83 -20.34 17.30 1.43
N SER A 84 -20.85 17.79 2.56
CA SER A 84 -20.00 18.25 3.66
C SER A 84 -19.15 17.12 4.22
N ASN A 85 -17.95 17.45 4.68
CA ASN A 85 -17.03 16.48 5.28
C ASN A 85 -17.65 15.75 6.47
N GLU A 86 -18.48 16.43 7.27
CA GLU A 86 -19.21 15.82 8.38
C GLU A 86 -20.15 14.69 7.92
N LYS A 87 -20.90 14.89 6.83
CA LYS A 87 -21.78 13.85 6.27
C LYS A 87 -21.00 12.67 5.71
N LYS A 88 -19.86 12.94 5.05
CA LYS A 88 -18.94 11.91 4.55
C LYS A 88 -18.38 11.10 5.73
N ALA A 89 -17.83 11.78 6.73
CA ALA A 89 -17.26 11.18 7.94
C ALA A 89 -18.28 10.31 8.69
N ALA A 90 -19.52 10.78 8.87
CA ALA A 90 -20.58 10.01 9.51
C ALA A 90 -20.94 8.73 8.72
N ALA A 91 -20.94 8.78 7.39
CA ALA A 91 -21.18 7.59 6.55
C ALA A 91 -20.02 6.59 6.66
N PHE A 92 -18.77 7.06 6.66
CA PHE A 92 -17.60 6.20 6.85
C PHE A 92 -17.54 5.58 8.23
N ALA A 93 -17.84 6.34 9.29
CA ALA A 93 -17.90 5.82 10.66
C ALA A 93 -18.97 4.71 10.77
N CYS A 94 -20.15 4.93 10.20
CA CYS A 94 -21.21 3.92 10.18
C CYS A 94 -20.78 2.64 9.43
N LEU A 95 -20.03 2.77 8.33
CA LEU A 95 -19.50 1.63 7.59
C LEU A 95 -18.39 0.91 8.36
N ALA A 96 -17.49 1.65 9.00
CA ALA A 96 -16.41 1.08 9.81
C ALA A 96 -16.99 0.23 10.94
N THR A 97 -17.94 0.77 11.71
CA THR A 97 -18.63 0.02 12.79
C THR A 97 -19.34 -1.21 12.25
N ALA A 98 -20.01 -1.12 11.10
CA ALA A 98 -20.65 -2.28 10.49
C ALA A 98 -19.66 -3.36 9.99
N LEU A 99 -18.38 -3.00 9.81
CA LEU A 99 -17.32 -3.90 9.34
C LEU A 99 -16.48 -4.51 10.47
N GLU A 100 -16.66 -4.08 11.72
CA GLU A 100 -15.96 -4.60 12.91
C GLU A 100 -16.05 -6.13 13.09
N PRO A 101 -17.19 -6.80 12.84
CA PRO A 101 -17.30 -8.25 13.03
C PRO A 101 -16.59 -9.11 11.97
N PHE A 102 -16.05 -8.49 10.92
CA PHE A 102 -15.52 -9.19 9.74
C PHE A 102 -13.99 -9.17 9.70
N PRO A 103 -13.33 -10.00 8.86
CA PRO A 103 -11.87 -10.04 8.81
C PRO A 103 -11.26 -8.66 8.55
N GLN A 104 -10.28 -8.27 9.37
CA GLN A 104 -9.80 -6.90 9.44
C GLN A 104 -8.62 -6.61 8.52
N THR A 105 -7.81 -7.62 8.23
CA THR A 105 -6.65 -7.44 7.35
C THR A 105 -7.06 -7.44 5.88
N PHE A 106 -6.32 -6.72 5.04
CA PHE A 106 -6.52 -6.73 3.60
C PHE A 106 -6.52 -8.16 3.05
N GLN A 107 -5.53 -8.96 3.44
CA GLN A 107 -5.30 -10.32 2.99
C GLN A 107 -6.51 -11.22 3.25
N GLU A 108 -7.09 -11.14 4.46
CA GLU A 108 -8.21 -12.01 4.84
C GLU A 108 -9.48 -11.75 4.01
N TRP A 109 -9.91 -10.49 3.89
CA TRP A 109 -11.13 -10.20 3.12
C TRP A 109 -10.88 -10.19 1.61
N PHE A 110 -9.66 -9.89 1.16
CA PHE A 110 -9.30 -9.94 -0.26
C PHE A 110 -9.29 -11.39 -0.79
N ALA A 111 -8.96 -12.36 0.06
CA ALA A 111 -9.03 -13.78 -0.28
C ALA A 111 -10.47 -14.24 -0.60
N LEU A 112 -11.50 -13.52 -0.15
CA LEU A 112 -12.90 -13.81 -0.47
C LEU A 112 -13.23 -13.54 -1.94
N ILE A 113 -12.43 -12.72 -2.63
CA ILE A 113 -12.67 -12.36 -4.02
C ILE A 113 -12.06 -13.45 -4.93
N PRO A 114 -12.83 -14.07 -5.83
CA PRO A 114 -12.29 -15.05 -6.79
C PRO A 114 -11.22 -14.43 -7.69
N ASP A 115 -10.15 -15.18 -7.99
CA ASP A 115 -9.06 -14.71 -8.87
C ASP A 115 -9.51 -14.36 -10.29
N THR A 116 -10.60 -14.98 -10.74
CA THR A 116 -11.20 -14.70 -12.04
C THR A 116 -11.99 -13.39 -12.06
N ASP A 117 -12.32 -12.81 -10.90
CA ASP A 117 -13.11 -11.60 -10.85
C ASP A 117 -12.24 -10.37 -11.15
N ARG A 118 -12.65 -9.57 -12.15
CA ARG A 118 -11.98 -8.33 -12.55
C ARG A 118 -11.81 -7.39 -11.35
N TRP A 119 -12.71 -7.41 -10.38
CA TRP A 119 -12.62 -6.58 -9.17
C TRP A 119 -11.39 -6.88 -8.33
N LYS A 120 -10.92 -8.14 -8.31
CA LYS A 120 -9.73 -8.50 -7.55
C LYS A 120 -8.52 -7.68 -8.00
N ARG A 121 -8.37 -7.51 -9.32
CA ARG A 121 -7.33 -6.64 -9.90
C ARG A 121 -7.53 -5.18 -9.49
N ILE A 122 -8.71 -4.61 -9.72
CA ILE A 122 -8.98 -3.20 -9.41
C ILE A 122 -8.75 -2.87 -7.92
N VAL A 123 -9.18 -3.78 -7.03
CA VAL A 123 -8.98 -3.64 -5.58
C VAL A 123 -7.51 -3.68 -5.21
N ARG A 124 -6.75 -4.62 -5.78
CA ARG A 124 -5.31 -4.69 -5.60
C ARG A 124 -4.61 -3.44 -6.14
N ASP A 125 -4.86 -3.10 -7.40
CA ASP A 125 -4.23 -1.96 -8.08
C ASP A 125 -4.53 -0.64 -7.34
N ARG A 126 -5.69 -0.51 -6.68
CA ARG A 126 -6.01 0.66 -5.86
C ARG A 126 -5.53 0.61 -4.44
N HIS A 127 -5.52 -0.55 -3.80
CA HIS A 127 -4.83 -0.71 -2.52
C HIS A 127 -3.39 -0.21 -2.65
N GLU A 128 -2.76 -0.63 -3.75
CA GLU A 128 -1.45 -0.18 -4.20
C GLU A 128 -1.35 1.34 -4.43
N LEU A 129 -2.42 2.02 -4.87
CA LEU A 129 -2.44 3.48 -5.10
C LEU A 129 -2.89 4.32 -3.88
N GLN A 130 -3.49 3.74 -2.85
CA GLN A 130 -4.17 4.46 -1.76
C GLN A 130 -3.27 4.92 -0.62
N PHE A 131 -1.97 4.70 -0.71
CA PHE A 131 -1.03 5.18 0.29
C PHE A 131 -0.97 6.71 0.27
N VAL A 132 -1.74 7.34 1.17
CA VAL A 132 -1.69 8.78 1.44
C VAL A 132 -0.34 9.05 2.09
N PHE A 133 0.57 9.67 1.33
CA PHE A 133 1.84 10.14 1.85
C PHE A 133 1.59 11.09 3.02
N ARG A 134 1.89 10.63 4.24
CA ARG A 134 2.00 11.53 5.39
C ARG A 134 3.42 12.02 5.45
N ARG A 135 3.57 13.34 5.46
CA ARG A 135 4.88 13.96 5.65
C ARG A 135 5.28 13.79 7.10
N ASP A 136 6.46 13.23 7.33
CA ASP A 136 7.03 13.21 8.67
C ASP A 136 7.20 14.67 9.14
N PRO A 137 7.02 14.97 10.44
CA PRO A 137 7.35 16.28 10.95
C PRO A 137 8.84 16.60 10.74
N VAL A 138 9.17 17.88 10.64
CA VAL A 138 10.56 18.31 10.38
C VAL A 138 11.45 17.81 11.52
N ALA A 139 12.37 16.89 11.21
CA ALA A 139 13.26 16.21 12.14
C ALA A 139 12.59 15.25 13.15
N SER A 140 11.46 14.62 12.80
CA SER A 140 10.91 13.50 13.57
C SER A 140 10.36 12.37 12.68
N ILE A 141 9.81 11.33 13.30
CA ILE A 141 9.13 10.21 12.64
C ILE A 141 7.69 10.26 13.12
N ASP A 142 6.67 10.32 12.25
CA ASP A 142 5.28 10.18 12.69
C ASP A 142 5.06 8.72 13.18
N LEU A 143 5.06 8.50 14.50
CA LEU A 143 4.92 7.14 15.07
C LEU A 143 3.62 6.44 14.68
N GLN A 144 2.54 7.18 14.44
CA GLN A 144 1.27 6.60 14.01
C GLN A 144 1.38 6.13 12.56
N ALA A 145 1.96 6.95 11.68
CA ALA A 145 2.24 6.56 10.30
C ALA A 145 3.23 5.39 10.25
N PHE A 146 4.26 5.42 11.09
CA PHE A 146 5.23 4.34 11.28
C PHE A 146 4.56 3.01 11.61
N ALA A 147 3.63 3.00 12.57
CA ALA A 147 2.98 1.78 13.04
C ALA A 147 1.97 1.19 12.02
N ILE A 148 1.43 2.02 11.12
CA ILE A 148 0.43 1.62 10.12
C ILE A 148 1.09 1.23 8.79
N ASP A 149 2.23 1.84 8.44
CA ASP A 149 2.97 1.55 7.21
C ASP A 149 3.88 0.33 7.38
N THR A 150 3.33 -0.87 7.10
CA THR A 150 4.05 -2.14 7.22
C THR A 150 5.23 -2.29 6.25
N GLU A 151 5.30 -1.46 5.21
CA GLU A 151 6.41 -1.48 4.24
C GLU A 151 7.42 -0.35 4.46
N SER A 152 7.14 0.62 5.34
CA SER A 152 7.92 1.84 5.58
C SER A 152 8.20 2.74 4.36
N VAL A 153 7.84 2.33 3.14
CA VAL A 153 8.16 3.02 1.89
C VAL A 153 7.32 4.27 1.64
N HIS A 154 6.26 4.50 2.43
CA HIS A 154 5.38 5.66 2.28
C HIS A 154 5.80 6.85 3.13
N ARG A 155 6.90 6.71 3.87
CA ARG A 155 7.46 7.78 4.70
C ARG A 155 8.13 8.84 3.88
N SER A 156 8.07 10.08 4.35
CA SER A 156 8.64 11.20 3.60
C SER A 156 10.15 11.15 3.48
N SER A 157 10.83 10.63 4.51
CA SER A 157 12.27 10.36 4.47
C SER A 157 12.62 9.36 3.38
N VAL A 158 11.92 8.21 3.33
CA VAL A 158 12.13 7.17 2.31
C VAL A 158 11.79 7.68 0.91
N GLN A 159 10.66 8.38 0.76
CA GLN A 159 10.26 9.00 -0.50
C GLN A 159 11.29 10.02 -1.00
N THR A 160 11.84 10.85 -0.11
CA THR A 160 12.91 11.78 -0.45
C THR A 160 14.16 11.05 -0.95
N MET A 161 14.53 9.94 -0.30
CA MET A 161 15.65 9.12 -0.74
C MET A 161 15.39 8.41 -2.08
N ILE A 162 14.18 7.92 -2.32
CA ILE A 162 13.76 7.35 -3.60
C ILE A 162 13.88 8.43 -4.69
N SER A 163 13.33 9.62 -4.47
CA SER A 163 13.42 10.72 -5.44
C SER A 163 14.88 11.11 -5.74
N ALA A 164 15.73 11.22 -4.72
CA ALA A 164 17.16 11.49 -4.90
C ALA A 164 17.89 10.36 -5.65
N SER A 165 17.56 9.10 -5.38
CA SER A 165 18.10 7.94 -6.10
C SER A 165 17.70 7.96 -7.57
N LEU A 166 16.46 8.33 -7.87
CA LEU A 166 15.98 8.45 -9.25
C LEU A 166 16.72 9.53 -10.04
N ASP A 167 17.04 10.66 -9.39
CA ASP A 167 17.84 11.73 -10.03
C ASP A 167 19.25 11.26 -10.41
N ILE A 168 19.78 10.24 -9.72
CA ILE A 168 21.05 9.61 -10.06
C ILE A 168 20.85 8.58 -11.17
N VAL A 169 19.91 7.66 -10.98
CA VAL A 169 19.63 6.56 -11.92
C VAL A 169 19.26 7.08 -13.30
N PHE A 170 18.49 8.16 -13.39
CA PHE A 170 18.09 8.77 -14.67
C PHE A 170 19.23 9.39 -15.48
N LYS A 171 20.46 9.39 -14.96
CA LYS A 171 21.65 9.80 -15.73
C LYS A 171 22.22 8.67 -16.59
N TYR A 172 21.83 7.41 -16.36
CA TYR A 172 22.34 6.29 -17.14
C TYR A 172 21.72 6.23 -18.54
N PRO A 173 22.52 6.14 -19.61
CA PRO A 173 21.99 6.18 -20.97
C PRO A 173 21.21 4.91 -21.31
N VAL A 174 19.91 5.06 -21.57
CA VAL A 174 19.02 3.95 -21.88
C VAL A 174 19.23 3.45 -23.32
N GLY A 175 19.27 2.12 -23.46
CA GLY A 175 19.31 1.43 -24.74
C GLY A 175 17.92 1.25 -25.36
N LYS A 176 17.84 0.48 -26.44
CA LYS A 176 16.55 0.02 -26.97
C LYS A 176 16.24 -1.36 -26.39
N ASP A 177 14.96 -1.67 -26.28
CA ASP A 177 14.47 -3.05 -26.07
C ASP A 177 14.84 -3.71 -24.73
N THR A 178 14.99 -2.91 -23.67
CA THR A 178 15.32 -3.38 -22.31
C THR A 178 14.51 -4.59 -21.87
N PHE A 179 13.18 -4.53 -22.05
CA PHE A 179 12.29 -5.59 -21.58
C PHE A 179 12.65 -6.96 -22.21
N ASN A 180 12.86 -7.00 -23.52
CA ASN A 180 13.21 -8.24 -24.20
C ASN A 180 14.65 -8.69 -23.87
N GLU A 181 15.58 -7.77 -23.66
CA GLU A 181 16.93 -8.10 -23.19
C GLU A 181 16.89 -8.79 -21.82
N ILE A 182 16.14 -8.24 -20.86
CA ILE A 182 15.94 -8.82 -19.53
C ILE A 182 15.30 -10.21 -19.65
N LEU A 183 14.23 -10.34 -20.43
CA LEU A 183 13.55 -11.63 -20.61
C LEU A 183 14.47 -12.68 -21.24
N GLY A 184 15.27 -12.30 -22.24
CA GLY A 184 16.23 -13.20 -22.88
C GLY A 184 17.22 -13.77 -21.87
N ILE A 185 17.80 -12.91 -21.03
CA ILE A 185 18.76 -13.32 -20.00
C ILE A 185 18.10 -14.16 -18.91
N PHE A 186 16.88 -13.82 -18.51
CA PHE A 186 16.15 -14.62 -17.52
C PHE A 186 15.86 -16.02 -18.04
N MET A 187 15.34 -16.14 -19.26
CA MET A 187 14.99 -17.42 -19.88
C MET A 187 16.22 -18.31 -20.13
N ASP A 188 17.39 -17.73 -20.36
CA ASP A 188 18.65 -18.48 -20.50
C ASP A 188 19.14 -19.07 -19.18
N ARG A 189 18.92 -18.37 -18.06
CA ARG A 189 19.54 -18.69 -16.77
C ARG A 189 18.64 -19.42 -15.77
N TRP A 190 17.32 -19.27 -15.87
CA TRP A 190 16.39 -19.84 -14.89
C TRP A 190 15.25 -20.64 -15.54
N PRO A 191 14.75 -21.70 -14.86
CA PRO A 191 13.62 -22.48 -15.37
C PRO A 191 12.34 -21.64 -15.51
N ILE A 192 11.57 -21.90 -16.56
CA ILE A 192 10.29 -21.22 -16.84
C ILE A 192 9.30 -21.26 -15.66
N ALA A 193 9.35 -22.33 -14.84
CA ALA A 193 8.50 -22.47 -13.66
C ALA A 193 8.78 -21.39 -12.60
N VAL A 194 10.05 -21.00 -12.43
CA VAL A 194 10.48 -19.93 -11.52
C VAL A 194 10.11 -18.56 -12.09
N LEU A 195 10.28 -18.39 -13.40
CA LEU A 195 10.10 -17.10 -14.07
C LEU A 195 8.64 -16.71 -14.30
N ARG A 196 7.74 -17.68 -14.51
CA ARG A 196 6.35 -17.41 -14.91
C ARG A 196 5.62 -16.35 -14.07
N PRO A 197 5.59 -16.41 -12.72
CA PRO A 197 4.91 -15.39 -11.94
C PRO A 197 5.57 -14.02 -12.08
N VAL A 198 6.91 -13.98 -12.09
CA VAL A 198 7.71 -12.75 -12.17
C VAL A 198 7.55 -12.07 -13.51
N VAL A 199 7.77 -12.79 -14.61
CA VAL A 199 7.69 -12.27 -15.98
C VAL A 199 6.28 -11.74 -16.28
N ARG A 200 5.25 -12.43 -15.79
CA ARG A 200 3.87 -11.97 -15.95
C ARG A 200 3.64 -10.63 -15.25
N GLN A 201 4.10 -10.49 -14.01
CA GLN A 201 3.93 -9.24 -13.26
C GLN A 201 4.80 -8.13 -13.86
N LEU A 202 6.05 -8.44 -14.20
CA LEU A 202 6.98 -7.52 -14.86
C LEU A 202 6.39 -6.97 -16.16
N ALA A 203 5.76 -7.81 -16.99
CA ALA A 203 5.11 -7.37 -18.22
C ALA A 203 3.98 -6.36 -17.97
N ILE A 204 3.17 -6.60 -16.93
CA ILE A 204 2.07 -5.70 -16.56
C ILE A 204 2.64 -4.38 -16.02
N ASP A 205 3.62 -4.45 -15.12
CA ASP A 205 4.20 -3.28 -14.47
C ASP A 205 4.96 -2.41 -15.47
N TYR A 206 5.73 -3.04 -16.37
CA TYR A 206 6.46 -2.34 -17.43
C TYR A 206 5.51 -1.56 -18.35
N ASP A 207 4.40 -2.15 -18.77
CA ASP A 207 3.48 -1.50 -19.69
C ASP A 207 2.65 -0.40 -19.00
N THR A 208 2.15 -0.68 -17.78
CA THR A 208 1.01 0.07 -17.21
C THR A 208 1.29 0.78 -15.89
N LEU A 209 2.35 0.43 -15.15
CA LEU A 209 2.54 0.95 -13.79
C LEU A 209 3.12 2.37 -13.79
N VAL A 210 2.33 3.30 -13.26
CA VAL A 210 2.72 4.68 -12.97
C VAL A 210 2.69 4.88 -11.46
N ILE A 211 3.79 5.36 -10.92
CA ILE A 211 4.06 5.40 -9.48
C ILE A 211 4.09 6.86 -9.03
N PRO A 212 3.14 7.29 -8.19
CA PRO A 212 3.20 8.60 -7.57
C PRO A 212 4.25 8.60 -6.46
N LEU A 213 5.13 9.60 -6.48
CA LEU A 213 6.02 9.98 -5.39
C LEU A 213 5.51 11.27 -4.76
N MET A 214 6.14 11.70 -3.66
CA MET A 214 5.77 12.96 -3.00
C MET A 214 5.95 14.20 -3.89
N ASP A 215 6.97 14.22 -4.75
CA ASP A 215 7.37 15.39 -5.54
C ASP A 215 7.09 15.25 -7.05
N ARG A 216 6.86 14.02 -7.55
CA ARG A 216 6.68 13.73 -8.97
C ARG A 216 5.92 12.43 -9.20
N THR A 217 5.67 12.10 -10.47
CA THR A 217 5.19 10.76 -10.88
C THR A 217 6.21 10.14 -11.82
N VAL A 218 6.43 8.83 -11.72
CA VAL A 218 7.37 8.11 -12.59
C VAL A 218 6.73 6.87 -13.17
N LYS A 219 7.10 6.51 -14.41
CA LYS A 219 6.68 5.25 -15.01
C LYS A 219 7.67 4.14 -14.61
N TYR A 220 7.15 2.97 -14.25
CA TYR A 220 7.98 1.84 -13.83
C TYR A 220 8.96 1.39 -14.93
N SER A 221 8.53 1.38 -16.20
CA SER A 221 9.41 1.08 -17.34
C SER A 221 10.62 2.00 -17.39
N ASP A 222 10.41 3.30 -17.17
CA ASP A 222 11.48 4.28 -17.30
C ASP A 222 12.56 4.02 -16.24
N VAL A 223 12.15 3.68 -15.01
CA VAL A 223 13.09 3.34 -13.95
C VAL A 223 13.82 2.04 -14.26
N LEU A 224 13.09 0.99 -14.67
CA LEU A 224 13.70 -0.29 -15.01
C LEU A 224 14.70 -0.16 -16.17
N ASP A 225 14.39 0.67 -17.17
CA ASP A 225 15.25 0.94 -18.32
C ASP A 225 16.61 1.52 -17.91
N HIS A 226 16.62 2.47 -16.97
CA HIS A 226 17.84 3.08 -16.47
C HIS A 226 18.60 2.16 -15.51
N VAL A 227 17.90 1.41 -14.66
CA VAL A 227 18.51 0.35 -13.83
C VAL A 227 19.20 -0.67 -14.73
N TRP A 228 18.54 -1.10 -15.79
CA TRP A 228 19.11 -2.04 -16.75
C TRP A 228 20.33 -1.47 -17.49
N ALA A 229 20.28 -0.19 -17.88
CA ALA A 229 21.41 0.50 -18.48
C ALA A 229 22.66 0.47 -17.57
N PHE A 230 22.49 0.68 -16.27
CA PHE A 230 23.57 0.52 -15.30
C PHE A 230 24.08 -0.92 -15.25
N LEU A 231 23.18 -1.90 -15.12
CA LEU A 231 23.53 -3.32 -15.03
C LEU A 231 24.42 -3.76 -16.20
N LYS A 232 24.08 -3.34 -17.42
CA LYS A 232 24.84 -3.67 -18.63
C LYS A 232 26.28 -3.14 -18.63
N GLY A 233 26.51 -2.00 -17.96
CA GLY A 233 27.83 -1.38 -17.85
C GLY A 233 28.68 -1.92 -16.71
N SER A 234 28.12 -2.75 -15.82
CA SER A 234 28.79 -3.20 -14.60
C SER A 234 29.67 -4.43 -14.85
N GLU A 235 30.86 -4.46 -14.24
CA GLU A 235 31.70 -5.66 -14.18
C GLU A 235 31.05 -6.81 -13.37
N HIS A 236 30.06 -6.48 -12.53
CA HIS A 236 29.32 -7.42 -11.69
C HIS A 236 27.94 -7.78 -12.26
N ILE A 237 27.71 -7.61 -13.57
CA ILE A 237 26.43 -7.84 -14.24
C ILE A 237 25.77 -9.18 -13.85
N SER A 238 26.56 -10.26 -13.70
CA SER A 238 25.98 -11.57 -13.41
C SER A 238 25.29 -11.62 -12.03
N GLU A 239 25.88 -11.02 -11.01
CA GLU A 239 25.28 -10.96 -9.67
C GLU A 239 24.15 -9.94 -9.64
N LEU A 240 24.30 -8.81 -10.30
CA LEU A 240 23.24 -7.79 -10.37
C LEU A 240 21.99 -8.28 -11.08
N VAL A 241 22.12 -9.07 -12.16
CA VAL A 241 20.98 -9.70 -12.85
C VAL A 241 20.26 -10.68 -11.92
N LYS A 242 21.01 -11.46 -11.14
CA LYS A 242 20.43 -12.38 -10.15
C LYS A 242 19.68 -11.59 -9.07
N ARG A 243 20.29 -10.53 -8.54
CA ARG A 243 19.66 -9.66 -7.55
C ARG A 243 18.41 -8.94 -8.10
N LEU A 244 18.43 -8.53 -9.37
CA LEU A 244 17.24 -7.99 -10.03
C LEU A 244 16.10 -9.02 -10.04
N LEU A 245 16.37 -10.28 -10.36
CA LEU A 245 15.35 -11.32 -10.31
C LEU A 245 14.79 -11.51 -8.90
N GLU A 246 15.66 -11.56 -7.89
CA GLU A 246 15.27 -11.70 -6.47
C GLU A 246 14.37 -10.52 -6.02
N GLU A 247 14.75 -9.28 -6.34
CA GLU A 247 13.95 -8.10 -6.00
C GLU A 247 12.61 -8.05 -6.74
N LEU A 248 12.55 -8.51 -8.00
CA LEU A 248 11.29 -8.65 -8.73
C LEU A 248 10.41 -9.77 -8.16
N GLN A 249 11.02 -10.86 -7.68
CA GLN A 249 10.31 -11.94 -6.99
C GLN A 249 9.73 -11.44 -5.68
N ASP A 250 10.49 -10.74 -4.87
CA ASP A 250 10.02 -10.26 -3.57
C ASP A 250 9.02 -9.09 -3.71
N GLY A 251 9.13 -8.30 -4.78
CA GLY A 251 8.26 -7.16 -5.05
C GLY A 251 6.86 -7.50 -5.57
N HIS A 252 6.59 -8.74 -5.98
CA HIS A 252 5.30 -9.07 -6.62
C HIS A 252 4.07 -8.92 -5.70
N LEU A 253 4.27 -8.85 -4.38
CA LEU A 253 3.21 -8.64 -3.38
C LEU A 253 3.33 -7.30 -2.63
N THR A 254 4.27 -6.44 -3.01
CA THR A 254 4.42 -5.12 -2.39
C THR A 254 3.64 -4.06 -3.14
N CYS A 255 3.48 -2.89 -2.51
CA CYS A 255 2.91 -1.73 -3.18
C CYS A 255 3.81 -1.21 -4.33
N PRO A 256 3.33 -0.27 -5.17
CA PRO A 256 4.10 0.31 -6.27
C PRO A 256 5.37 1.02 -5.78
N ASN A 257 5.29 1.80 -4.70
CA ASN A 257 6.47 2.43 -4.08
C ASN A 257 7.46 1.39 -3.57
N GLY A 258 6.97 0.27 -3.03
CA GLY A 258 7.77 -0.88 -2.63
C GLY A 258 8.51 -1.51 -3.80
N ARG A 259 7.80 -1.75 -4.93
CA ARG A 259 8.42 -2.27 -6.17
C ARG A 259 9.48 -1.32 -6.71
N LEU A 260 9.23 -0.02 -6.65
CA LEU A 260 10.19 1.00 -7.05
C LEU A 260 11.43 1.02 -6.15
N ALA A 261 11.26 1.00 -4.83
CA ALA A 261 12.37 0.94 -3.88
C ALA A 261 13.22 -0.31 -4.09
N ARG A 262 12.59 -1.47 -4.35
CA ARG A 262 13.27 -2.73 -4.67
C ARG A 262 14.10 -2.67 -5.95
N LEU A 263 13.62 -2.00 -7.00
CA LEU A 263 14.44 -1.77 -8.21
C LEU A 263 15.71 -0.98 -7.88
N LEU A 264 15.60 0.03 -7.02
CA LEU A 264 16.75 0.84 -6.60
C LEU A 264 17.69 0.05 -5.68
N ASN A 265 17.16 -0.87 -4.85
CA ASN A 265 17.96 -1.75 -3.99
C ASN A 265 18.89 -2.68 -4.78
N VAL A 266 18.59 -2.98 -6.05
CA VAL A 266 19.50 -3.75 -6.93
C VAL A 266 20.86 -3.07 -7.05
N LEU A 267 20.87 -1.74 -7.05
CA LEU A 267 22.07 -0.92 -7.27
C LEU A 267 22.83 -0.62 -5.98
N GLN A 268 22.22 -0.87 -4.81
CA GLN A 268 22.85 -0.56 -3.54
C GLN A 268 24.10 -1.42 -3.30
N GLY A 269 25.18 -0.74 -2.89
CA GLY A 269 26.50 -1.34 -2.72
C GLY A 269 27.31 -1.45 -4.01
N TYR A 270 26.72 -1.11 -5.17
CA TYR A 270 27.41 -1.09 -6.47
C TYR A 270 27.58 0.32 -7.02
N ASP A 271 26.59 1.20 -6.81
CA ASP A 271 26.74 2.63 -7.02
C ASP A 271 26.83 3.36 -5.69
N LEU A 272 28.04 3.79 -5.33
CA LEU A 272 28.32 4.52 -4.10
C LEU A 272 27.71 5.93 -4.06
N SER A 273 27.22 6.43 -5.21
CA SER A 273 26.53 7.72 -5.26
C SER A 273 25.07 7.64 -4.81
N LEU A 274 24.47 6.44 -4.81
CA LEU A 274 23.10 6.26 -4.35
C LEU A 274 23.00 6.41 -2.83
N PRO A 275 21.96 7.11 -2.33
CA PRO A 275 21.69 7.09 -0.91
C PRO A 275 21.31 5.67 -0.48
N VAL A 276 21.81 5.24 0.68
CA VAL A 276 21.39 3.98 1.29
C VAL A 276 19.90 4.11 1.64
N LEU A 277 19.03 3.29 1.04
CA LEU A 277 17.61 3.23 1.39
C LEU A 277 17.43 2.42 2.68
N GLU A 278 18.04 2.87 3.78
CA GLU A 278 17.74 2.34 5.11
C GLU A 278 16.75 3.27 5.78
N ASP A 279 15.56 2.73 6.08
CA ASP A 279 14.58 3.41 6.91
C ASP A 279 15.16 3.55 8.32
N ARG A 280 15.40 4.81 8.74
CA ARG A 280 15.87 5.13 10.10
C ARG A 280 14.97 4.51 11.17
N GLY A 281 13.69 4.35 10.89
CA GLY A 281 12.77 3.69 11.79
C GLY A 281 13.00 2.18 11.92
N VAL A 282 13.40 1.49 10.85
CA VAL A 282 13.84 0.08 10.91
C VAL A 282 15.16 -0.04 11.67
N LEU A 283 16.11 0.87 11.44
CA LEU A 283 17.36 0.92 12.20
C LEU A 283 17.11 1.16 13.69
N LEU A 284 16.20 2.09 14.01
CA LEU A 284 15.73 2.34 15.37
C LEU A 284 15.09 1.08 15.95
N GLN A 285 14.17 0.41 15.24
CA GLN A 285 13.49 -0.78 15.72
C GLN A 285 14.48 -1.93 15.99
N ASN A 286 15.41 -2.20 15.06
CA ASN A 286 16.47 -3.19 15.24
C ASN A 286 17.35 -2.84 16.44
N ARG A 287 17.67 -1.55 16.62
CA ARG A 287 18.40 -1.08 17.80
C ARG A 287 17.60 -1.30 19.09
N MET A 288 16.29 -1.05 19.09
CA MET A 288 15.43 -1.27 20.25
C MET A 288 15.31 -2.75 20.62
N VAL A 289 15.28 -3.66 19.63
CA VAL A 289 15.35 -5.11 19.88
C VAL A 289 16.66 -5.50 20.55
N ALA A 290 17.80 -4.96 20.09
CA ALA A 290 19.08 -5.19 20.73
C ALA A 290 19.13 -4.63 22.17
N ILE A 291 18.55 -3.44 22.38
CA ILE A 291 18.46 -2.80 23.70
C ILE A 291 17.59 -3.62 24.65
N ALA A 292 16.49 -4.21 24.17
CA ALA A 292 15.62 -5.05 25.00
C ALA A 292 16.37 -6.25 25.63
N GLY A 293 17.42 -6.74 24.97
CA GLY A 293 18.28 -7.81 25.49
C GLY A 293 19.26 -7.38 26.60
N LEU A 294 19.41 -6.07 26.86
CA LEU A 294 20.33 -5.54 27.88
C LEU A 294 19.71 -5.59 29.28
N PRO A 295 20.54 -5.52 30.35
CA PRO A 295 20.05 -5.32 31.71
C PRO A 295 19.22 -4.04 31.85
N LEU A 296 18.15 -4.07 32.66
CA LEU A 296 17.19 -2.96 32.81
C LEU A 296 17.87 -1.59 33.04
N LYS A 297 18.92 -1.56 33.86
CA LYS A 297 19.69 -0.34 34.18
C LYS A 297 20.39 0.28 32.97
N GLU A 298 20.73 -0.52 31.97
CA GLU A 298 21.44 -0.10 30.75
C GLU A 298 20.46 0.25 29.62
N ARG A 299 19.25 -0.34 29.62
CA ARG A 299 18.24 -0.13 28.56
C ARG A 299 17.90 1.35 28.34
N LEU A 300 17.66 2.10 29.42
CA LEU A 300 17.25 3.50 29.34
C LEU A 300 18.33 4.42 28.78
N GLN A 301 19.59 4.16 29.14
CA GLN A 301 20.72 4.94 28.65
C GLN A 301 20.94 4.69 27.15
N GLU A 302 20.93 3.41 26.75
CA GLU A 302 21.10 3.03 25.34
C GLU A 302 19.92 3.47 24.47
N ALA A 303 18.69 3.43 25.01
CA ALA A 303 17.52 3.96 24.33
C ALA A 303 17.62 5.48 24.12
N ALA A 304 18.06 6.23 25.13
CA ALA A 304 18.27 7.68 25.00
C ALA A 304 19.29 8.02 23.90
N GLN A 305 20.41 7.28 23.84
CA GLN A 305 21.40 7.46 22.79
C GLN A 305 20.86 7.08 21.40
N ALA A 306 20.05 6.03 21.31
CA ALA A 306 19.39 5.66 20.07
C ALA A 306 18.39 6.74 19.63
N PHE A 307 17.57 7.28 20.53
CA PHE A 307 16.63 8.36 20.21
C PHE A 307 17.33 9.60 19.68
N GLU A 308 18.46 10.00 20.26
CA GLU A 308 19.27 11.10 19.76
C GLU A 308 19.85 10.79 18.37
N THR A 309 20.43 9.59 18.21
CA THR A 309 21.05 9.14 16.95
C THR A 309 20.04 9.12 15.80
N TYR A 310 18.81 8.66 16.07
CA TYR A 310 17.78 8.49 15.05
C TYR A 310 16.76 9.65 14.98
N GLY A 311 16.88 10.66 15.85
CA GLY A 311 16.05 11.87 15.84
C GLY A 311 14.61 11.67 16.33
N VAL A 312 14.41 10.86 17.37
CA VAL A 312 13.08 10.60 17.97
C VAL A 312 12.69 11.74 18.93
N GLN A 313 11.51 12.33 18.74
CA GLN A 313 11.06 13.48 19.54
C GLN A 313 10.70 13.07 20.97
N LYS A 314 10.86 14.00 21.92
CA LYS A 314 10.69 13.68 23.35
C LYS A 314 9.29 13.17 23.71
N ASP A 315 8.26 13.66 23.05
CA ASP A 315 6.86 13.23 23.22
C ASP A 315 6.59 11.82 22.67
N GLU A 316 7.43 11.35 21.75
CA GLU A 316 7.36 10.02 21.13
C GLU A 316 8.18 8.96 21.86
N GLN A 317 9.18 9.37 22.65
CA GLN A 317 10.09 8.46 23.37
C GLN A 317 9.36 7.61 24.42
N GLY A 318 8.27 8.12 25.01
CA GLY A 318 7.53 7.45 26.07
C GLY A 318 7.06 6.04 25.69
N ALA A 319 6.47 5.87 24.50
CA ALA A 319 5.96 4.58 24.04
C ALA A 319 7.05 3.51 23.90
N TRP A 320 8.24 3.91 23.45
CA TRP A 320 9.40 3.02 23.32
C TRP A 320 9.97 2.63 24.68
N ILE A 321 10.09 3.62 25.59
CA ILE A 321 10.57 3.40 26.95
C ILE A 321 9.61 2.47 27.71
N GLU A 322 8.31 2.73 27.66
CA GLU A 322 7.30 1.88 28.29
C GLU A 322 7.40 0.43 27.79
N SER A 323 7.59 0.24 26.48
CA SER A 323 7.76 -1.09 25.89
C SER A 323 9.02 -1.82 26.39
N LEU A 324 10.14 -1.11 26.55
CA LEU A 324 11.39 -1.68 27.08
C LEU A 324 11.31 -2.05 28.56
N LEU A 325 10.48 -1.33 29.32
CA LEU A 325 10.26 -1.56 30.75
C LEU A 325 9.22 -2.66 31.02
N ALA A 326 8.30 -2.91 30.08
CA ALA A 326 7.27 -3.92 30.20
C ALA A 326 7.74 -5.37 29.94
N LEU A 327 9.01 -5.56 29.55
CA LEU A 327 9.60 -6.87 29.22
C LEU A 327 10.25 -7.60 30.41
N ASP A 328 10.14 -7.05 31.62
CA ASP A 328 10.57 -7.67 32.89
C ASP A 328 9.37 -8.23 33.67
#